data_AF-A0A5R9LS64-F1
#
_entry.id   AF-A0A5R9LS64-F1
#
_cell.length_a   1.000
_cell.length_b   1.000
_cell.length_c   1.000
_cell.angle_alpha   90.00
_cell.angle_beta   90.00
_cell.angle_gamma   90.00
#
_symmetry.space_group_name_H-M   'P 1'
#
loop_
_entity.id
_entity.type
_entity.pdbx_description
1 polymer ?
#
loop_
_entity_poly.entity_id
_entity_poly.type
_entity_poly.pdbx_seq_one_letter_code
_entity_poly.pdbx_strand_id
1 'polypeptide(L)'
;MMTPQDQPSGRVQVTYQLEQNDEWPPVGSERLWAIRLSPNLVRIESAPWFVQDISLGDIVRTTTDPNDELRAVEKISWSGNCTVRVIPFQSGPLAGSLQAVLEKFSPLDVYGEGIEKFGMVALTIPLSADAMAVKGLLIQGFDLEWWDYEESCVGEAWHNLAPR
;
A
#
# COMPACT_ATOMS: atom_id res chain seq x y z
N MET A 1 -12.57 -38.74 9.02
CA MET A 1 -13.09 -37.73 8.07
C MET A 1 -13.24 -36.43 8.83
N MET A 2 -12.44 -35.42 8.48
CA MET A 2 -12.56 -34.06 8.99
C MET A 2 -12.84 -33.17 7.79
N THR A 3 -14.01 -32.57 7.74
CA THR A 3 -14.27 -31.40 6.90
C THR A 3 -14.01 -30.17 7.75
N PRO A 4 -13.08 -29.27 7.38
CA PRO A 4 -13.11 -27.91 7.87
C PRO A 4 -13.88 -27.07 6.84
N GLN A 5 -15.16 -26.84 7.11
CA GLN A 5 -15.91 -25.77 6.47
C GLN A 5 -16.45 -24.84 7.57
N ASP A 6 -15.52 -24.34 8.39
CA ASP A 6 -15.73 -23.16 9.22
C ASP A 6 -14.90 -22.02 8.66
N GLN A 7 -15.53 -21.15 7.87
CA GLN A 7 -15.10 -19.76 7.76
C GLN A 7 -16.35 -18.86 7.83
N PRO A 8 -16.53 -18.05 8.88
CA PRO A 8 -17.13 -16.75 8.67
C PRO A 8 -16.05 -15.90 8.00
N SER A 9 -16.35 -15.44 6.79
CA SER A 9 -15.59 -14.45 6.03
C SER A 9 -15.38 -13.17 6.85
N GLY A 10 -14.36 -13.14 7.71
CA GLY A 10 -14.02 -11.99 8.57
C GLY A 10 -13.37 -10.82 7.85
N ARG A 11 -13.26 -10.89 6.52
CA ARG A 11 -12.82 -9.80 5.66
C ARG A 11 -13.95 -8.78 5.48
N VAL A 12 -13.61 -7.52 5.69
CA VAL A 12 -14.48 -6.36 5.49
C VAL A 12 -13.78 -5.37 4.56
N GLN A 13 -14.54 -4.45 3.97
CA GLN A 13 -13.97 -3.30 3.28
C GLN A 13 -14.08 -2.07 4.19
N VAL A 14 -13.04 -1.25 4.16
CA VAL A 14 -12.97 0.00 4.92
C VAL A 14 -12.76 1.12 3.92
N THR A 15 -13.68 2.07 3.90
CA THR A 15 -13.64 3.24 3.04
C THR A 15 -12.84 4.35 3.72
N TYR A 16 -11.86 4.88 3.00
CA TYR A 16 -11.18 6.14 3.30
C TYR A 16 -11.71 7.21 2.36
N GLN A 17 -12.07 8.37 2.91
CA GLN A 17 -12.36 9.56 2.11
C GLN A 17 -11.05 10.27 1.82
N LEU A 18 -10.88 10.74 0.61
CA LEU A 18 -9.65 11.37 0.12
C LEU A 18 -9.94 12.82 -0.25
N GLU A 19 -9.08 13.72 0.22
CA GLU A 19 -9.08 15.10 -0.24
C GLU A 19 -8.38 15.16 -1.60
N GLN A 20 -9.12 15.55 -2.64
CA GLN A 20 -8.56 15.69 -3.99
C GLN A 20 -8.04 17.12 -4.17
N ASN A 21 -6.73 17.26 -4.33
CA ASN A 21 -6.07 18.54 -4.57
C ASN A 21 -5.26 18.45 -5.86
N ASP A 22 -5.33 19.47 -6.73
CA ASP A 22 -4.45 19.62 -7.90
C ASP A 22 -4.21 18.30 -8.68
N GLU A 23 -5.30 17.62 -9.04
CA GLU A 23 -5.35 16.37 -9.84
C GLU A 23 -4.94 15.06 -9.13
N TRP A 24 -4.49 15.10 -7.86
CA TRP A 24 -4.14 13.89 -7.09
C TRP A 24 -4.77 13.87 -5.68
N PRO A 25 -5.35 12.73 -5.24
CA PRO A 25 -5.61 11.52 -6.01
C PRO A 25 -6.77 11.71 -7.02
N PRO A 26 -6.83 10.88 -8.08
CA PRO A 26 -7.87 10.96 -9.10
C PRO A 26 -9.23 10.41 -8.65
N VAL A 27 -9.35 9.97 -7.40
CA VAL A 27 -10.56 9.42 -6.79
C VAL A 27 -10.83 10.06 -5.44
N GLY A 28 -12.11 10.32 -5.13
CA GLY A 28 -12.51 10.93 -3.84
C GLY A 28 -12.57 9.94 -2.67
N SER A 29 -12.38 8.64 -2.93
CA SER A 29 -12.33 7.62 -1.88
C SER A 29 -11.58 6.38 -2.34
N GLU A 30 -10.99 5.66 -1.40
CA GLU A 30 -10.39 4.35 -1.60
C GLU A 30 -10.99 3.34 -0.63
N ARG A 31 -11.18 2.10 -1.09
CA ARG A 31 -11.64 0.98 -0.26
C ARG A 31 -10.51 -0.02 -0.09
N LEU A 32 -10.13 -0.27 1.16
CA LEU A 32 -9.12 -1.25 1.51
C LEU A 32 -9.77 -2.50 2.10
N TRP A 33 -9.21 -3.67 1.79
CA TRP A 33 -9.57 -4.90 2.49
C TRP A 33 -8.96 -4.89 3.89
N ALA A 34 -9.71 -5.40 4.86
CA ALA A 34 -9.27 -5.51 6.24
C ALA A 34 -9.89 -6.74 6.91
N ILE A 35 -9.28 -7.19 8.01
CA ILE A 35 -9.88 -8.19 8.91
C ILE A 35 -10.45 -7.47 10.13
N ARG A 36 -11.69 -7.80 10.48
CA ARG A 36 -12.32 -7.26 11.70
C ARG A 36 -11.67 -7.85 12.95
N LEU A 37 -11.20 -6.97 13.85
CA LEU A 37 -10.65 -7.35 15.17
C LEU A 37 -11.68 -7.18 16.28
N SER A 38 -12.50 -6.13 16.16
CA SER A 38 -13.61 -5.81 17.08
C SER A 38 -14.71 -5.05 16.32
N PRO A 39 -15.83 -4.67 16.96
CA PRO A 39 -16.86 -3.86 16.29
C PRO A 39 -16.35 -2.58 15.63
N ASN A 40 -15.31 -1.94 16.19
CA ASN A 40 -14.77 -0.66 15.74
C ASN A 40 -13.27 -0.69 15.43
N LEU A 41 -12.63 -1.86 15.40
CA LEU A 41 -11.22 -2.01 15.03
C LEU A 41 -11.07 -3.04 13.92
N VAL A 42 -10.21 -2.71 12.96
CA VAL A 42 -9.88 -3.55 11.81
C VAL A 42 -8.37 -3.54 11.59
N ARG A 43 -7.83 -4.62 11.00
CA ARG A 43 -6.45 -4.71 10.55
C ARG A 43 -6.40 -4.68 9.02
N ILE A 44 -5.67 -3.74 8.44
CA ILE A 44 -5.56 -3.58 6.97
C ILE A 44 -4.87 -4.79 6.33
N GLU A 45 -5.36 -5.22 5.17
CA GLU A 45 -4.96 -6.45 4.47
C GLU A 45 -4.69 -6.23 2.97
N SER A 46 -4.71 -5.00 2.48
CA SER A 46 -4.33 -4.64 1.10
C SER A 46 -3.41 -3.41 1.11
N ALA A 47 -2.55 -3.30 0.09
CA ALA A 47 -1.65 -2.17 -0.04
C ALA A 47 -2.43 -0.91 -0.50
N PRO A 48 -2.29 0.26 0.14
CA PRO A 48 -3.03 1.45 -0.27
C PRO A 48 -2.46 2.10 -1.54
N TRP A 49 -3.32 2.34 -2.52
CA TRP A 49 -2.98 3.05 -3.76
C TRP A 49 -3.02 4.57 -3.63
N PHE A 50 -3.82 5.14 -2.72
CA PHE A 50 -3.95 6.60 -2.56
C PHE A 50 -3.95 7.09 -1.12
N VAL A 51 -4.53 6.35 -0.18
CA VAL A 51 -4.56 6.72 1.25
C VAL A 51 -3.14 6.91 1.79
N GLN A 52 -2.86 8.10 2.31
CA GLN A 52 -1.57 8.42 2.93
C GLN A 52 -1.50 7.88 4.37
N ASP A 53 -0.28 7.66 4.85
CA ASP A 53 0.02 7.24 6.22
C ASP A 53 -0.67 5.93 6.68
N ILE A 54 -0.98 5.03 5.75
CA ILE A 54 -1.50 3.68 6.03
C ILE A 54 -0.64 2.65 5.30
N SER A 55 -0.40 1.52 5.95
CA SER A 55 0.23 0.35 5.35
C SER A 55 -0.52 -0.94 5.67
N LEU A 56 -0.18 -2.01 4.95
CA LEU A 56 -0.68 -3.36 5.22
C LEU A 56 -0.34 -3.74 6.67
N GLY A 57 -1.31 -4.31 7.38
CA GLY A 57 -1.18 -4.74 8.76
C GLY A 57 -1.49 -3.65 9.80
N ASP A 58 -1.70 -2.40 9.41
CA ASP A 58 -2.07 -1.34 10.34
C ASP A 58 -3.41 -1.62 11.01
N ILE A 59 -3.53 -1.22 12.28
CA ILE A 59 -4.78 -1.30 13.03
C ILE A 59 -5.44 0.06 13.00
N VAL A 60 -6.69 0.09 12.55
CA VAL A 60 -7.44 1.31 12.30
C VAL A 60 -8.78 1.24 13.02
N ARG A 61 -9.18 2.37 13.62
CA ARG A 61 -10.53 2.53 14.14
C ARG A 61 -11.49 2.87 13.03
N THR A 62 -12.65 2.22 13.07
CA THR A 62 -13.73 2.46 12.12
C THR A 62 -15.01 2.89 12.82
N THR A 63 -15.84 3.58 12.05
CA THR A 63 -17.25 3.83 12.36
C THR A 63 -18.11 3.31 11.23
N THR A 64 -19.32 2.88 11.54
CA THR A 64 -20.31 2.54 10.52
C THR A 64 -21.12 3.78 10.17
N ASP A 65 -21.26 4.07 8.88
CA ASP A 65 -22.12 5.16 8.41
C ASP A 65 -23.60 4.72 8.30
N PRO A 66 -24.54 5.64 8.01
CA PRO A 66 -25.97 5.28 7.90
C PRO A 66 -26.31 4.28 6.78
N ASN A 67 -25.38 4.00 5.86
CA ASN A 67 -25.55 3.03 4.78
C ASN A 67 -24.86 1.68 5.11
N ASP A 68 -24.50 1.46 6.37
CA ASP A 68 -23.78 0.28 6.86
C ASP A 68 -22.34 0.13 6.27
N GLU A 69 -21.75 1.19 5.71
CA GLU A 69 -20.36 1.17 5.25
C GLU A 69 -19.39 1.49 6.40
N LEU A 70 -18.28 0.74 6.49
CA LEU A 70 -17.20 1.06 7.42
C LEU A 70 -16.34 2.19 6.88
N ARG A 71 -16.19 3.24 7.68
CA ARG A 71 -15.30 4.36 7.42
C ARG A 71 -14.13 4.35 8.38
N ALA A 72 -12.92 4.54 7.87
CA ALA A 72 -11.74 4.76 8.70
C ALA A 72 -11.84 6.11 9.43
N VAL A 73 -11.39 6.12 10.69
CA VAL A 73 -11.38 7.33 11.54
C VAL A 73 -9.96 7.69 11.95
N GLU A 74 -9.21 6.72 12.49
CA GLU A 74 -7.86 6.95 12.98
C GLU A 74 -7.01 5.67 12.90
N LYS A 75 -5.71 5.83 12.61
CA LYS A 75 -4.72 4.76 12.78
C LYS A 75 -4.41 4.62 14.28
N ILE A 76 -4.69 3.43 14.82
CA ILE A 76 -4.46 3.09 16.23
C ILE A 76 -3.05 2.52 16.44
N SER A 77 -2.57 1.73 15.48
CA SER A 77 -1.25 1.13 15.53
C SER A 77 -0.68 1.01 14.13
N TRP A 78 0.54 1.49 13.96
CA TRP A 78 1.35 1.19 12.78
C TRP A 78 1.90 -0.23 12.89
N SER A 79 1.91 -0.96 11.79
CA SER A 79 2.47 -2.31 11.69
C SER A 79 4.01 -2.31 11.64
N GLY A 80 4.60 -1.16 11.30
CA GLY A 80 6.02 -1.02 10.97
C GLY A 80 6.34 -1.30 9.50
N ASN A 81 5.36 -1.77 8.71
CA ASN A 81 5.54 -1.90 7.27
C ASN A 81 5.56 -0.52 6.61
N CYS A 82 6.36 -0.38 5.56
CA CYS A 82 6.31 0.80 4.71
C CYS A 82 5.41 0.56 3.50
N THR A 83 4.76 1.61 3.02
CA THR A 83 4.11 1.64 1.71
C THR A 83 4.79 2.66 0.82
N VAL A 84 5.21 2.21 -0.36
CA VAL A 84 5.77 3.04 -1.42
C VAL A 84 4.99 2.77 -2.70
N ARG A 85 4.65 3.80 -3.45
CA ARG A 85 3.96 3.69 -4.74
C ARG A 85 4.92 3.99 -5.85
N VAL A 86 4.82 3.26 -6.95
CA VAL A 86 5.71 3.39 -8.12
C VAL A 86 4.88 3.53 -9.38
N ILE A 87 5.19 4.54 -10.21
CA ILE A 87 4.52 4.79 -11.49
C ILE A 87 5.58 4.71 -12.60
N PRO A 88 5.66 3.61 -13.37
CA PRO A 88 6.60 3.51 -14.48
C PRO A 88 6.24 4.49 -15.61
N PHE A 89 7.25 5.16 -16.15
CA PHE A 89 7.05 6.09 -17.25
C PHE A 89 6.73 5.34 -18.54
N GLN A 90 5.71 5.81 -19.27
CA GLN A 90 5.33 5.26 -20.58
C GLN A 90 6.44 5.42 -21.62
N SER A 91 7.19 6.53 -21.57
CA SER A 91 8.36 6.79 -22.42
C SER A 91 9.66 6.22 -21.86
N GLY A 92 9.65 5.67 -20.66
CA GLY A 92 10.83 5.14 -19.99
C GLY A 92 11.21 3.74 -20.47
N PRO A 93 12.37 3.21 -20.05
CA PRO A 93 12.87 1.89 -20.45
C PRO A 93 11.94 0.71 -20.14
N LEU A 94 11.03 0.86 -19.18
CA LEU A 94 10.04 -0.15 -18.81
C LEU A 94 8.69 0.02 -19.54
N ALA A 95 8.53 1.05 -20.38
CA ALA A 95 7.34 1.33 -21.18
C ALA A 95 6.02 1.25 -20.39
N GLY A 96 6.00 1.80 -19.17
CA GLY A 96 4.81 1.77 -18.30
C GLY A 96 4.43 0.41 -17.73
N SER A 97 5.27 -0.62 -17.85
CA SER A 97 4.95 -1.98 -17.43
C SER A 97 4.95 -2.16 -15.91
N LEU A 98 3.77 -2.37 -15.32
CA LEU A 98 3.62 -2.69 -13.89
C LEU A 98 4.28 -4.02 -13.53
N GLN A 99 4.17 -5.00 -14.43
CA GLN A 99 4.78 -6.31 -14.25
C GLN A 99 6.32 -6.21 -14.20
N ALA A 100 6.93 -5.36 -15.04
CA ALA A 100 8.38 -5.15 -15.00
C ALA A 100 8.83 -4.49 -13.69
N VAL A 101 8.02 -3.59 -13.12
CA VAL A 101 8.27 -3.03 -11.78
C VAL A 101 8.22 -4.14 -10.73
N LEU A 102 7.15 -4.95 -10.70
CA LEU A 102 7.01 -6.06 -9.75
C LEU A 102 8.19 -7.05 -9.85
N GLU A 103 8.65 -7.37 -11.05
CA GLU A 103 9.80 -8.26 -11.27
C GLU A 103 11.10 -7.71 -10.70
N LYS A 104 11.36 -6.40 -10.85
CA LYS A 104 12.54 -5.73 -10.26
C LYS A 104 12.59 -5.88 -8.73
N PHE A 105 11.44 -5.80 -8.08
CA PHE A 105 11.32 -5.87 -6.62
C PHE A 105 11.15 -7.29 -6.08
N SER A 106 10.78 -8.26 -6.92
CA SER A 106 10.58 -9.66 -6.51
C SER A 106 11.74 -10.31 -5.73
N PRO A 107 13.03 -9.98 -5.96
CA PRO A 107 14.12 -10.57 -5.18
C PRO A 107 14.31 -9.98 -3.78
N LEU A 108 13.54 -8.94 -3.41
CA LEU A 108 13.74 -8.15 -2.18
C LEU A 108 12.69 -8.44 -1.10
N ASP A 109 11.95 -9.54 -1.21
CA ASP A 109 10.93 -9.97 -0.24
C ASP A 109 9.88 -8.89 0.10
N VAL A 110 9.54 -8.06 -0.89
CA VAL A 110 8.43 -7.09 -0.79
C VAL A 110 7.16 -7.64 -1.41
N TYR A 111 6.02 -7.15 -0.95
CA TYR A 111 4.73 -7.43 -1.55
C TYR A 111 4.33 -6.29 -2.49
N GLY A 112 3.81 -6.59 -3.68
CA GLY A 112 3.40 -5.58 -4.64
C GLY A 112 2.05 -5.87 -5.30
N GLU A 113 1.21 -4.85 -5.43
CA GLU A 113 -0.08 -4.91 -6.12
C GLU A 113 -0.17 -3.82 -7.19
N GLY A 114 -0.41 -4.22 -8.43
CA GLY A 114 -0.63 -3.30 -9.56
C GLY A 114 -2.08 -2.87 -9.71
N ILE A 115 -2.30 -1.63 -10.14
CA ILE A 115 -3.60 -1.08 -10.55
C ILE A 115 -3.50 -0.46 -11.95
N GLU A 116 -3.87 -1.24 -12.96
CA GLU A 116 -3.76 -0.87 -14.38
C GLU A 116 -4.43 0.46 -14.72
N LYS A 117 -5.59 0.74 -14.12
CA LYS A 117 -6.36 1.98 -14.36
C LYS A 117 -5.54 3.25 -14.11
N PHE A 118 -4.56 3.18 -13.19
CA PHE A 118 -3.73 4.33 -12.82
C PHE A 118 -2.25 4.11 -13.14
N GLY A 119 -1.89 3.00 -13.81
CA GLY A 119 -0.51 2.70 -14.16
C GLY A 119 0.42 2.70 -12.94
N MET A 120 -0.02 2.16 -11.81
CA MET A 120 0.70 2.26 -10.53
C MET A 120 0.87 0.89 -9.87
N VAL A 121 1.99 0.72 -9.17
CA VAL A 121 2.23 -0.38 -8.24
C VAL A 121 2.29 0.16 -6.82
N ALA A 122 1.52 -0.41 -5.89
CA ALA A 122 1.70 -0.20 -4.47
C ALA A 122 2.58 -1.31 -3.89
N LEU A 123 3.73 -0.95 -3.34
CA LEU A 123 4.66 -1.85 -2.66
C LEU A 123 4.42 -1.76 -1.15
N THR A 124 4.32 -2.91 -0.50
CA THR A 124 4.45 -3.07 0.95
C THR A 124 5.83 -3.63 1.24
N ILE A 125 6.62 -2.90 2.01
CA ILE A 125 7.96 -3.30 2.45
C ILE A 125 7.84 -3.74 3.92
N PRO A 126 7.93 -5.05 4.20
CA PRO A 126 7.91 -5.56 5.56
C PRO A 126 9.14 -5.13 6.37
N LEU A 127 9.02 -5.07 7.70
CA LEU A 127 10.18 -4.86 8.60
C LEU A 127 11.30 -5.89 8.42
N SER A 128 10.97 -7.08 7.90
CA SER A 128 11.92 -8.16 7.65
C SER A 128 12.67 -8.03 6.31
N ALA A 129 12.23 -7.16 5.41
CA ALA A 129 12.87 -6.97 4.12
C ALA A 129 14.14 -6.12 4.22
N ASP A 130 15.03 -6.25 3.25
CA ASP A 130 16.22 -5.39 3.12
C ASP A 130 15.81 -4.00 2.63
N ALA A 131 15.41 -3.14 3.57
CA ALA A 131 14.95 -1.80 3.26
C ALA A 131 16.03 -0.94 2.58
N MET A 132 17.33 -1.21 2.80
CA MET A 132 18.42 -0.48 2.16
C MET A 132 18.48 -0.82 0.67
N ALA A 133 18.38 -2.11 0.32
CA ALA A 133 18.33 -2.56 -1.07
C ALA A 133 17.07 -2.05 -1.78
N VAL A 134 15.91 -2.09 -1.12
CA VAL A 134 14.64 -1.58 -1.70
C VAL A 134 14.73 -0.08 -1.97
N LYS A 135 15.17 0.72 -1.00
CA LYS A 135 15.31 2.17 -1.18
C LYS A 135 16.36 2.52 -2.23
N GLY A 136 17.48 1.78 -2.28
CA GLY A 136 18.49 1.94 -3.33
C GLY A 136 17.93 1.66 -4.72
N LEU A 137 17.12 0.61 -4.89
CA LEU A 137 16.47 0.31 -6.16
C LEU A 137 15.46 1.39 -6.57
N LEU A 138 14.67 1.91 -5.63
CA LEU A 138 13.73 3.01 -5.89
C LEU A 138 14.44 4.25 -6.44
N ILE A 139 15.52 4.68 -5.76
CA ILE A 139 16.35 5.83 -6.16
C ILE A 139 17.00 5.58 -7.52
N GLN A 140 17.61 4.42 -7.72
CA GLN A 140 18.23 4.07 -9.00
C GLN A 140 17.21 4.11 -10.15
N GLY A 141 16.01 3.58 -9.95
CA GLY A 141 14.98 3.61 -10.99
C GLY A 141 14.45 5.01 -11.28
N PHE A 142 14.41 5.90 -10.29
CA PHE A 142 14.12 7.31 -10.49
C PHE A 142 15.23 7.99 -11.31
N ASP A 143 16.48 7.84 -10.91
CA ASP A 143 17.65 8.44 -11.58
C ASP A 143 17.83 7.94 -13.02
N LEU A 144 17.42 6.70 -13.31
CA LEU A 144 17.46 6.09 -14.65
C LEU A 144 16.18 6.32 -15.47
N GLU A 145 15.25 7.17 -15.00
CA GLU A 145 13.98 7.48 -15.66
C GLU A 145 13.12 6.24 -15.96
N TRP A 146 13.14 5.24 -15.07
CA TRP A 146 12.27 4.07 -15.16
C TRP A 146 10.87 4.39 -14.64
N TRP A 147 10.79 5.16 -13.56
CA TRP A 147 9.56 5.48 -12.84
C TRP A 147 9.71 6.73 -11.99
N ASP A 148 8.57 7.26 -11.53
CA ASP A 148 8.49 8.08 -10.33
C ASP A 148 8.02 7.23 -9.13
N TYR A 149 8.26 7.68 -7.90
CA TYR A 149 7.78 6.99 -6.70
C TYR A 149 7.39 7.92 -5.55
N GLU A 150 6.45 7.47 -4.71
CA GLU A 150 5.95 8.19 -3.53
C GLU A 150 6.12 7.33 -2.27
N GLU A 151 6.76 7.88 -1.24
CA GLU A 151 6.85 7.27 0.10
C GLU A 151 5.59 7.59 0.92
N SER A 152 4.50 6.84 0.71
CA SER A 152 3.17 7.18 1.27
C SER A 152 2.99 6.84 2.75
N CYS A 153 3.71 5.84 3.26
CA CYS A 153 3.75 5.49 4.68
C CYS A 153 5.12 4.92 5.01
N VAL A 154 5.96 5.69 5.68
CA VAL A 154 7.34 5.31 6.03
C VAL A 154 7.66 5.80 7.45
N GLY A 155 8.57 5.11 8.13
CA GLY A 155 9.03 5.52 9.47
C GLY A 155 10.43 6.11 9.50
N GLU A 156 10.86 6.52 10.68
CA GLU A 156 12.17 7.14 10.92
C GLU A 156 13.34 6.27 10.43
N ALA A 157 13.26 4.94 10.66
CA ALA A 157 14.29 4.00 10.20
C ALA A 157 14.46 4.05 8.67
N TRP A 158 13.37 4.20 7.91
CA TRP A 158 13.40 4.34 6.46
C TRP A 158 14.02 5.68 6.03
N HIS A 159 13.65 6.78 6.69
CA HIS A 159 14.22 8.10 6.38
C HIS A 159 15.72 8.17 6.63
N ASN A 160 16.21 7.52 7.68
CA ASN A 160 17.62 7.48 8.04
C ASN A 160 18.48 6.57 7.14
N LEU A 161 17.86 5.83 6.21
CA LEU A 161 18.61 5.07 5.20
C LEU A 161 19.29 6.03 4.22
N ALA A 162 20.58 5.80 4.03
CA ALA A 162 21.40 6.43 3.00
C ALA A 162 21.94 5.36 2.03
N PRO A 163 21.15 4.94 1.03
CA PRO A 163 21.62 4.08 -0.06
C PRO A 163 22.79 4.76 -0.79
N ARG A 164 23.72 3.95 -1.29
CA ARG A 164 24.89 4.41 -2.05
C ARG A 164 24.65 4.37 -3.55
#